data_AF-A0A927R601-F1
#
_entry.id   AF-A0A927R601-F1
#
_cell.length_a   1.000
_cell.length_b   1.000
_cell.length_c   1.000
_cell.angle_alpha   90.00
_cell.angle_beta   90.00
_cell.angle_gamma   90.00
#
_symmetry.space_group_name_H-M   'P 1'
#
loop_
_entity.id
_entity.type
_entity.pdbx_description
1 polymer ?
#
loop_
_entity_poly.entity_id
_entity_poly.type
_entity_poly.pdbx_seq_one_letter_code
_entity_poly.pdbx_strand_id
1 'polypeptide(L)'
;MTVLALFIAIIQAWRHKTIKPMILWGGAFLLLYLIVGVPKIYLRRGAPADLQVDAVELFSKPFCGGAACMSYPSGHAANSIVWYGLGALLLGTLLHSHAYFLVRVLVASIVAVATVISGFHWATDTLAGVLAGAAIYLLLRQLDNYLSGYQLPLDPRRLWPIRRLRDSGA
;
A
#
# COMPACT_ATOMS: atom_id res chain seq x y z
N MET A 1 -9.59 0.00 -3.23
CA MET A 1 -8.82 -0.10 -1.96
C MET A 1 -8.41 1.26 -1.40
N THR A 2 -7.87 2.19 -2.19
CA THR A 2 -7.43 3.52 -1.72
C THR A 2 -8.48 4.29 -0.91
N VAL A 3 -9.72 4.36 -1.39
CA VAL A 3 -10.85 5.01 -0.70
C VAL A 3 -11.21 4.32 0.61
N LEU A 4 -11.20 2.98 0.62
CA LEU A 4 -11.45 2.20 1.84
C LEU A 4 -10.35 2.45 2.89
N ALA A 5 -9.08 2.44 2.47
CA ALA A 5 -7.97 2.76 3.35
C ALA A 5 -8.04 4.20 3.88
N LEU A 6 -8.50 5.15 3.05
CA LEU A 6 -8.74 6.53 3.48
C LEU A 6 -9.81 6.59 4.56
N PHE A 7 -10.93 5.92 4.33
CA PHE A 7 -12.04 5.88 5.28
C PHE A 7 -11.62 5.27 6.63
N ILE A 8 -10.90 4.14 6.60
CA ILE A 8 -10.31 3.53 7.80
C ILE A 8 -9.37 4.51 8.49
N ALA A 9 -8.50 5.19 7.73
CA ALA A 9 -7.55 6.13 8.29
C ALA A 9 -8.23 7.37 8.90
N ILE A 10 -9.32 7.88 8.30
CA ILE A 10 -10.15 8.96 8.87
C ILE A 10 -10.80 8.52 10.18
N ILE A 11 -11.41 7.33 10.20
CA ILE A 11 -12.04 6.78 11.41
C ILE A 11 -10.99 6.62 12.51
N GLN A 12 -9.84 6.01 12.20
CA GLN A 12 -8.77 5.81 13.17
C GLN A 12 -8.21 7.14 13.67
N ALA A 13 -8.05 8.14 12.78
CA ALA A 13 -7.62 9.47 13.16
C ALA A 13 -8.62 10.15 14.11
N TRP A 14 -9.91 10.03 13.83
CA TRP A 14 -10.96 10.60 14.66
C TRP A 14 -11.12 9.90 16.02
N ARG A 15 -11.05 8.55 16.05
CA ARG A 15 -11.20 7.73 17.26
C ARG A 15 -10.02 7.88 18.21
N HIS A 16 -8.81 7.88 17.67
CA HIS A 16 -7.57 8.01 18.45
C HIS A 16 -7.09 9.45 18.57
N LYS A 17 -7.87 10.39 18.02
CA LYS A 17 -7.58 11.83 17.97
C LYS A 17 -6.22 12.17 17.39
N THR A 18 -5.58 11.31 16.58
CA THR A 18 -4.23 11.51 16.05
C THR A 18 -4.23 11.69 14.54
N ILE A 19 -3.31 12.49 14.01
CA ILE A 19 -3.12 12.66 12.54
C ILE A 19 -2.30 11.52 11.92
N LYS A 20 -1.65 10.68 12.73
CA LYS A 20 -0.74 9.62 12.27
C LYS A 20 -1.34 8.73 11.15
N PRO A 21 -2.57 8.21 11.25
CA PRO A 21 -3.19 7.42 10.16
C PRO A 21 -3.27 8.17 8.83
N MET A 22 -3.51 9.48 8.87
CA MET A 22 -3.59 10.32 7.67
C MET A 22 -2.21 10.54 7.04
N ILE A 23 -1.18 10.73 7.86
CA ILE A 23 0.21 10.82 7.38
C ILE A 23 0.60 9.52 6.68
N LEU A 24 0.28 8.35 7.26
CA LEU A 24 0.59 7.07 6.66
C LEU A 24 -0.17 6.84 5.34
N TRP A 25 -1.45 7.19 5.29
CA TRP A 25 -2.25 7.10 4.07
C TRP A 25 -1.72 8.04 2.98
N GLY A 26 -1.45 9.30 3.31
CA GLY A 26 -0.91 10.29 2.38
C GLY A 26 0.49 9.91 1.89
N GLY A 27 1.35 9.42 2.79
CA GLY A 27 2.66 8.89 2.46
C GLY A 27 2.58 7.69 1.51
N ALA A 28 1.65 6.76 1.75
CA ALA A 28 1.44 5.61 0.87
C ALA A 28 1.01 6.05 -0.54
N PHE A 29 0.07 6.99 -0.62
CA PHE A 29 -0.41 7.54 -1.90
C PHE A 29 0.71 8.23 -2.66
N LEU A 30 1.47 9.10 -2.00
CA LEU A 30 2.58 9.84 -2.59
C LEU A 30 3.69 8.91 -3.07
N LEU A 31 4.12 7.95 -2.24
CA LEU A 31 5.17 6.99 -2.59
C LEU A 31 4.75 6.09 -3.76
N LEU A 32 3.50 5.64 -3.81
CA LEU A 32 2.99 4.90 -4.96
C LEU A 32 3.03 5.74 -6.24
N TYR A 33 2.61 7.01 -6.16
CA TYR A 33 2.63 7.89 -7.32
C TYR A 33 4.06 8.12 -7.85
N LEU A 34 5.01 8.35 -6.95
CA LEU A 34 6.41 8.63 -7.32
C LEU A 34 7.19 7.38 -7.74
N ILE A 35 7.07 6.28 -7.02
CA ILE A 35 7.90 5.08 -7.25
C ILE A 35 7.30 4.18 -8.34
N VAL A 36 5.98 4.18 -8.50
CA VAL A 36 5.29 3.33 -9.49
C VAL A 36 4.75 4.18 -10.64
N GLY A 37 4.04 5.27 -10.33
CA GLY A 37 3.38 6.10 -11.33
C GLY A 37 4.34 6.80 -12.30
N VAL A 38 5.41 7.42 -11.78
CA VAL A 38 6.41 8.11 -12.59
C VAL A 38 7.10 7.14 -13.57
N PRO A 39 7.71 6.02 -13.15
CA PRO A 39 8.33 5.08 -14.10
C PRO A 39 7.34 4.53 -15.14
N LYS A 40 6.06 4.38 -14.78
CA LYS A 40 4.99 3.95 -15.70
C LYS A 40 4.85 4.83 -16.92
N ILE A 41 4.97 6.13 -16.73
CA ILE A 41 4.81 7.12 -17.79
C ILE A 41 6.10 7.21 -18.64
N TYR A 42 7.27 7.07 -18.02
CA TYR A 42 8.56 7.24 -18.68
C TYR A 42 9.02 6.01 -19.45
N LEU A 43 8.82 4.80 -18.91
CA LEU A 43 9.38 3.57 -19.49
C LEU A 43 8.53 2.99 -20.63
N ARG A 44 7.29 3.46 -20.77
CA ARG A 44 6.40 3.21 -21.93
C ARG A 44 6.29 1.74 -22.35
N ARG A 45 6.30 0.81 -21.39
CA ARG A 45 6.24 -0.62 -21.67
C ARG A 45 4.83 -1.10 -22.01
N GLY A 46 4.69 -1.81 -23.14
CA GLY A 46 3.46 -2.45 -23.58
C GLY A 46 3.06 -3.71 -22.79
N ALA A 47 1.75 -3.97 -22.69
CA ALA A 47 1.22 -5.21 -22.10
C ALA A 47 1.34 -6.41 -23.06
N PRO A 48 1.51 -7.66 -22.56
CA PRO A 48 1.56 -8.86 -23.39
C PRO A 48 0.33 -9.09 -24.28
N ALA A 49 -0.87 -8.74 -23.79
CA ALA A 49 -2.12 -8.95 -24.51
C ALA A 49 -2.40 -7.89 -25.61
N ASP A 50 -1.56 -6.86 -25.71
CA ASP A 50 -1.76 -5.80 -26.70
C ASP A 50 -1.14 -6.19 -28.05
N LEU A 51 -1.98 -6.25 -29.08
CA LEU A 51 -1.62 -6.64 -30.44
C LEU A 51 -0.67 -5.65 -31.13
N GLN A 52 -0.53 -4.43 -30.59
CA GLN A 52 0.41 -3.42 -31.11
C GLN A 52 1.82 -3.50 -30.50
N VAL A 53 2.03 -4.41 -29.54
CA VAL A 53 3.32 -4.54 -28.84
C VAL A 53 4.18 -5.57 -29.56
N ASP A 54 5.35 -5.14 -30.00
CA ASP A 54 6.38 -6.06 -30.48
C ASP A 54 7.02 -6.76 -29.29
N ALA A 55 6.74 -8.06 -29.12
CA ALA A 55 7.24 -8.85 -28.00
C ALA A 55 8.78 -8.97 -27.97
N VAL A 56 9.47 -8.63 -29.07
CA VAL A 56 10.93 -8.60 -29.15
C VAL A 56 11.51 -7.36 -28.47
N GLU A 57 10.83 -6.21 -28.58
CA GLU A 57 11.24 -4.96 -27.93
C GLU A 57 10.60 -4.84 -26.54
N LEU A 58 11.37 -5.16 -25.50
CA LEU A 58 10.87 -5.24 -24.13
C LEU A 58 10.34 -3.90 -23.58
N PHE A 59 10.87 -2.77 -24.06
CA PHE A 59 10.38 -1.41 -23.79
C PHE A 59 10.06 -0.76 -25.13
N SER A 60 8.84 -0.24 -25.26
CA SER A 60 8.30 0.13 -26.56
C SER A 60 8.98 1.36 -27.16
N LYS A 61 8.92 1.42 -28.49
CA LYS A 61 9.33 2.54 -29.34
C LYS A 61 8.87 3.91 -28.81
N PRO A 62 9.58 5.01 -29.11
CA PRO A 62 9.26 6.37 -28.65
C PRO A 62 7.81 6.85 -28.93
N PHE A 63 7.06 6.16 -29.80
CA PHE A 63 5.69 6.48 -30.20
C PHE A 63 4.60 5.60 -29.59
N CYS A 64 4.94 4.64 -28.71
CA CYS A 64 3.93 3.93 -27.92
C CYS A 64 3.30 4.92 -26.94
N GLY A 65 2.03 5.28 -27.17
CA GLY A 65 1.30 6.26 -26.38
C GLY A 65 0.02 5.67 -25.77
N GLY A 66 -0.38 6.18 -24.61
CA GLY A 66 -1.65 5.84 -23.96
C GLY A 66 -1.55 4.66 -22.97
N ALA A 67 -2.72 4.19 -22.51
CA ALA A 67 -2.83 3.19 -21.44
C ALA A 67 -2.18 1.83 -21.79
N ALA A 68 -2.13 1.52 -23.09
CA ALA A 68 -1.46 0.36 -23.68
C ALA A 68 0.02 0.23 -23.31
N CYS A 69 0.71 1.37 -23.14
CA CYS A 69 2.15 1.45 -22.96
C CYS A 69 2.54 1.74 -21.51
N MET A 70 1.66 1.48 -20.54
CA MET A 70 1.89 1.79 -19.13
C MET A 70 1.89 0.53 -18.28
N SER A 71 2.57 -0.53 -18.72
CA SER A 71 2.56 -1.83 -18.04
C SER A 71 3.65 -1.99 -16.97
N TYR A 72 4.82 -1.35 -17.15
CA TYR A 72 5.92 -1.43 -16.18
C TYR A 72 6.03 -0.17 -15.31
N PRO A 73 6.17 -0.30 -13.99
CA PRO A 73 5.98 -1.50 -13.18
C PRO A 73 4.49 -1.81 -12.93
N SER A 74 4.17 -3.03 -12.50
CA SER A 74 2.79 -3.43 -12.23
C SER A 74 2.17 -2.65 -11.07
N GLY A 75 1.26 -1.75 -11.40
CA GLY A 75 0.51 -0.97 -10.42
C GLY A 75 -0.44 -1.84 -9.60
N HIS A 76 -0.99 -2.92 -10.16
CA HIS A 76 -1.88 -3.84 -9.45
C HIS A 76 -1.13 -4.57 -8.33
N ALA A 77 0.05 -5.11 -8.63
CA ALA A 77 0.89 -5.79 -7.65
C ALA A 77 1.41 -4.83 -6.56
N ALA A 78 1.85 -3.63 -6.94
CA ALA A 78 2.31 -2.65 -5.95
C ALA A 78 1.16 -2.18 -5.03
N ASN A 79 -0.01 -1.87 -5.61
CA ASN A 79 -1.18 -1.44 -4.84
C ASN A 79 -1.70 -2.54 -3.91
N SER A 80 -1.68 -3.81 -4.32
CA SER A 80 -2.14 -4.90 -3.46
C SER A 80 -1.25 -5.02 -2.21
N ILE A 81 0.06 -4.91 -2.34
CA ILE A 81 0.96 -4.94 -1.16
C ILE A 81 0.76 -3.71 -0.28
N VAL A 82 0.76 -2.51 -0.87
CA VAL A 82 0.74 -1.25 -0.11
C VAL A 82 -0.59 -1.05 0.60
N TRP A 83 -1.73 -1.17 -0.08
CA TRP A 83 -3.02 -0.85 0.51
C TRP A 83 -3.53 -1.91 1.48
N TYR A 84 -3.35 -3.20 1.17
CA TYR A 84 -3.72 -4.25 2.12
C TYR A 84 -2.74 -4.29 3.31
N GLY A 85 -1.45 -4.03 3.06
CA GLY A 85 -0.46 -3.84 4.13
C GLY A 85 -0.78 -2.66 5.05
N LEU A 86 -1.10 -1.48 4.48
CA LEU A 86 -1.48 -0.30 5.24
C LEU A 86 -2.79 -0.53 6.00
N GLY A 87 -3.82 -1.10 5.35
CA GLY A 87 -5.07 -1.44 6.01
C GLY A 87 -4.85 -2.34 7.22
N ALA A 88 -4.00 -3.36 7.08
CA ALA A 88 -3.64 -4.24 8.17
C ALA A 88 -2.84 -3.52 9.28
N LEU A 89 -1.95 -2.58 8.94
CA LEU A 89 -1.25 -1.74 9.93
C LEU A 89 -2.23 -0.87 10.73
N LEU A 90 -3.16 -0.21 10.05
CA LEU A 90 -4.15 0.68 10.67
C LEU A 90 -5.15 -0.09 11.55
N LEU A 91 -5.47 -1.32 11.17
CA LEU A 91 -6.36 -2.23 11.89
C LEU A 91 -5.61 -3.16 12.87
N GLY A 92 -4.30 -2.96 13.09
CA GLY A 92 -3.42 -3.94 13.73
C GLY A 92 -3.85 -4.44 15.12
N THR A 93 -4.66 -3.69 15.86
CA THR A 93 -5.22 -4.12 17.15
C THR A 93 -6.43 -5.06 17.02
N LEU A 94 -7.00 -5.18 15.83
CA LEU A 94 -8.24 -5.92 15.54
C LEU A 94 -8.00 -7.21 14.75
N LEU A 95 -6.79 -7.43 14.25
CA LEU A 95 -6.45 -8.58 13.40
C LEU A 95 -5.51 -9.55 14.13
N HIS A 96 -5.89 -10.82 14.15
CA HIS A 96 -5.00 -11.91 14.55
C HIS A 96 -3.82 -12.02 13.59
N SER A 97 -2.65 -12.47 14.08
CA SER A 97 -1.40 -12.59 13.31
C SER A 97 -1.56 -13.40 12.01
N HIS A 98 -2.39 -14.44 12.01
CA HIS A 98 -2.68 -15.28 10.85
C HIS A 98 -3.47 -14.52 9.77
N ALA A 99 -4.49 -13.76 10.15
CA ALA A 99 -5.28 -12.94 9.23
C ALA A 99 -4.43 -11.83 8.61
N TYR A 100 -3.50 -11.27 9.39
CA TYR A 100 -2.52 -10.28 8.93
C TYR A 100 -1.62 -10.84 7.82
N PHE A 101 -1.13 -12.07 7.98
CA PHE A 101 -0.31 -12.74 6.97
C PHE A 101 -1.11 -13.04 5.70
N LEU A 102 -2.31 -13.61 5.85
CA LEU A 102 -3.19 -13.95 4.71
C LEU A 102 -3.51 -12.71 3.87
N VAL A 103 -3.95 -11.63 4.50
CA VAL A 103 -4.29 -10.39 3.78
C VAL A 103 -3.10 -9.80 3.03
N ARG A 104 -1.88 -9.91 3.58
CA ARG A 104 -0.68 -9.34 2.96
C ARG A 104 -0.08 -10.20 1.87
N VAL A 105 0.00 -11.51 2.08
CA VAL A 105 0.70 -12.43 1.18
C VAL A 105 -0.27 -13.05 0.19
N LEU A 106 -1.40 -13.58 0.64
CA LEU A 106 -2.31 -14.31 -0.24
C LEU A 106 -2.96 -13.37 -1.27
N VAL A 107 -3.46 -12.21 -0.83
CA VAL A 107 -4.12 -11.25 -1.75
C VAL A 107 -3.12 -10.70 -2.77
N ALA A 108 -1.92 -10.34 -2.33
CA ALA A 108 -0.88 -9.85 -3.23
C ALA A 108 -0.47 -10.90 -4.27
N SER A 109 -0.30 -12.16 -3.84
CA SER A 109 0.03 -13.28 -4.72
C SER A 109 -1.09 -13.57 -5.72
N ILE A 110 -2.36 -13.58 -5.29
CA ILE A 110 -3.50 -13.78 -6.19
C ILE A 110 -3.54 -12.69 -7.27
N VAL A 111 -3.41 -11.42 -6.86
CA VAL A 111 -3.40 -10.29 -7.80
C VAL A 111 -2.21 -10.40 -8.77
N ALA A 112 -1.03 -10.73 -8.26
CA ALA A 112 0.17 -10.90 -9.08
C ALA A 112 -0.03 -11.99 -10.15
N VAL A 113 -0.50 -13.16 -9.75
CA VAL A 113 -0.77 -14.28 -10.67
C VAL A 113 -1.86 -13.93 -11.67
N ALA A 114 -2.99 -13.36 -11.21
CA ALA A 114 -4.10 -12.98 -12.07
C ALA A 114 -3.65 -12.01 -13.17
N THR A 115 -2.84 -11.01 -12.83
CA THR A 115 -2.38 -10.02 -13.82
C THR A 115 -1.45 -10.59 -14.89
N VAL A 116 -0.67 -11.61 -14.55
CA VAL A 116 0.23 -12.28 -15.51
C VAL A 116 -0.57 -13.21 -16.42
N ILE A 117 -1.45 -14.04 -15.85
CA ILE A 117 -2.23 -15.01 -16.63
C ILE A 117 -3.23 -14.30 -17.55
N SER A 118 -3.79 -13.17 -17.13
CA SER A 118 -4.67 -12.36 -17.99
C SER A 118 -3.92 -11.55 -19.06
N GLY A 119 -2.60 -11.65 -19.15
CA GLY A 119 -1.78 -10.94 -20.15
C GLY A 119 -1.72 -9.42 -19.94
N PHE A 120 -2.13 -8.91 -18.77
CA PHE A 120 -2.04 -7.50 -18.42
C PHE A 120 -0.61 -7.05 -18.11
N HIS A 121 0.21 -7.97 -17.58
CA HIS A 121 1.56 -7.68 -17.14
C HIS A 121 2.51 -8.82 -17.52
N TRP A 122 3.71 -8.46 -17.95
CA TRP A 122 4.81 -9.41 -18.00
C TRP A 122 5.17 -9.86 -16.58
N ALA A 123 5.72 -11.07 -16.41
CA ALA A 123 6.18 -11.53 -15.10
C ALA A 123 7.20 -10.55 -14.47
N THR A 124 8.04 -9.91 -15.28
CA THR A 124 8.99 -8.87 -14.82
C THR A 124 8.33 -7.57 -14.37
N ASP A 125 7.20 -7.16 -14.98
CA ASP A 125 6.41 -6.01 -14.50
C ASP A 125 5.85 -6.28 -13.12
N THR A 126 5.32 -7.49 -12.95
CA THR A 126 4.74 -7.96 -11.69
C THR A 126 5.79 -8.07 -10.60
N LEU A 127 6.96 -8.66 -10.90
CA LEU A 127 8.07 -8.72 -9.96
C LEU A 127 8.54 -7.31 -9.53
N ALA A 128 8.72 -6.40 -10.48
CA ALA A 128 9.08 -5.01 -10.17
C ALA A 128 8.01 -4.32 -9.32
N GLY A 129 6.72 -4.54 -9.61
CA GLY A 129 5.61 -4.04 -8.81
C GLY A 129 5.59 -4.61 -7.40
N VAL A 130 5.88 -5.90 -7.22
CA VAL A 130 6.00 -6.55 -5.91
C VAL A 130 7.13 -5.96 -5.09
N LEU A 131 8.32 -5.82 -5.69
CA LEU A 131 9.50 -5.26 -5.02
C LEU A 131 9.28 -3.79 -4.64
N ALA A 132 8.75 -2.99 -5.55
CA ALA A 132 8.40 -1.59 -5.28
C ALA A 132 7.35 -1.47 -4.16
N GLY A 133 6.28 -2.28 -4.22
CA GLY A 133 5.25 -2.32 -3.19
C GLY A 133 5.80 -2.72 -1.82
N ALA A 134 6.69 -3.73 -1.78
CA ALA A 134 7.36 -4.16 -0.55
C ALA A 134 8.26 -3.06 0.02
N ALA A 135 9.06 -2.40 -0.81
CA ALA A 135 9.90 -1.28 -0.40
C ALA A 135 9.07 -0.12 0.18
N ILE A 136 8.00 0.29 -0.50
CA ILE A 136 7.07 1.32 -0.01
C ILE A 136 6.46 0.90 1.33
N TYR A 137 6.00 -0.35 1.44
CA TYR A 137 5.44 -0.85 2.69
C TYR A 137 6.44 -0.82 3.85
N LEU A 138 7.71 -1.18 3.61
CA LEU A 138 8.76 -1.12 4.62
C LEU A 138 9.03 0.33 5.05
N LEU A 139 9.05 1.28 4.10
CA LEU A 139 9.14 2.71 4.40
C LEU A 139 7.97 3.18 5.27
N LEU A 140 6.74 2.75 4.97
CA LEU A 140 5.56 3.07 5.77
C LEU A 140 5.63 2.48 7.18
N ARG A 141 6.15 1.25 7.34
CA ARG A 141 6.41 0.68 8.67
C ARG A 141 7.45 1.47 9.44
N GLN A 142 8.53 1.87 8.77
CA GLN A 142 9.57 2.67 9.40
C GLN A 142 9.02 4.04 9.84
N LEU A 143 8.20 4.66 8.99
CA LEU A 143 7.49 5.89 9.31
C LEU A 143 6.52 5.69 10.48
N ASP A 144 5.75 4.60 10.51
CA ASP A 144 4.86 4.26 11.63
C ASP A 144 5.63 4.15 12.96
N ASN A 145 6.76 3.45 12.95
CA ASN A 145 7.65 3.31 14.11
C ASN A 145 8.21 4.68 14.56
N TYR A 146 8.68 5.50 13.62
CA TYR A 146 9.21 6.84 13.89
C TYR A 146 8.14 7.74 14.52
N LEU A 147 6.94 7.80 13.93
CA LEU A 147 5.83 8.61 14.44
C LEU A 147 5.34 8.13 15.82
N SER A 148 5.49 6.84 16.13
CA SER A 148 5.18 6.26 17.45
C SER A 148 6.22 6.63 18.50
N GLY A 149 7.51 6.62 18.13
CA GLY A 149 8.62 7.02 19.00
C GLY A 149 8.60 8.50 19.35
N TYR A 150 8.09 9.35 18.45
CA TYR A 150 8.00 10.80 18.65
C TYR A 150 6.81 11.27 19.50
N GLN A 151 5.92 10.37 19.97
CA GLN A 151 4.66 10.73 20.63
C GLN A 151 4.04 11.98 20.00
N LEU A 152 3.74 11.95 18.69
CA LEU A 152 3.09 13.09 18.06
C LEU A 152 1.85 13.46 18.88
N PRO A 153 1.81 14.67 19.48
CA PRO A 153 0.93 14.95 20.59
C PRO A 153 -0.48 15.18 20.07
N LEU A 154 -1.25 14.10 20.03
CA LEU A 154 -2.69 14.09 20.25
C LEU A 154 -3.09 12.77 20.95
N ASP A 155 -2.28 12.28 21.90
CA ASP A 155 -2.55 11.06 22.68
C ASP A 155 -3.62 11.33 23.77
N PRO A 156 -4.84 10.76 23.68
CA PRO A 156 -5.87 10.94 24.69
C PRO A 156 -5.56 10.20 26.00
N ARG A 157 -4.60 9.27 26.04
CA ARG A 157 -4.26 8.51 27.25
C ARG A 157 -3.67 9.39 28.36
N ARG A 158 -3.21 10.60 28.02
CA ARG A 158 -2.82 11.63 29.00
C ARG A 158 -3.97 12.53 29.47
N LEU A 159 -5.14 12.46 28.85
CA LEU A 159 -6.27 13.37 29.13
C LEU A 159 -7.43 12.71 29.88
N TRP A 160 -7.34 11.42 30.22
CA TRP A 160 -8.29 10.80 31.14
C TRP A 160 -7.57 10.32 32.40
N PRO A 161 -7.81 10.93 33.57
CA PRO A 161 -7.41 10.33 34.82
C PRO A 161 -8.29 9.09 34.99
N ILE A 162 -7.71 7.90 34.79
CA ILE A 162 -8.32 6.66 35.29
C ILE A 162 -8.42 6.84 36.80
N ARG A 163 -9.62 7.22 37.24
CA ARG A 163 -10.02 7.22 38.65
C ARG A 163 -9.89 5.76 39.10
N ARG A 164 -8.75 5.42 39.70
CA ARG A 164 -8.63 4.26 40.57
C ARG A 164 -9.61 4.48 41.73
N LEU A 165 -10.84 4.02 41.54
CA LEU A 165 -11.67 3.56 42.64
C LEU A 165 -11.06 2.20 43.01
N ARG A 166 -10.00 2.19 43.81
CA ARG A 166 -10.07 2.09 45.27
C ARG A 166 -11.03 0.98 45.65
N ASP A 167 -10.44 -0.20 45.76
CA ASP A 167 -10.87 -1.26 46.65
C ASP A 167 -11.20 -0.63 48.01
N SER A 168 -12.49 -0.47 48.28
CA SER A 168 -13.00 -0.18 49.61
C SER A 168 -14.32 -0.93 49.72
N GLY A 169 -14.28 -2.08 50.39
CA GLY A 169 -15.42 -2.94 50.61
C GLY A 169 -15.04 -4.35 51.07
N ALA A 170 -14.15 -4.45 52.05
CA ALA A 170 -14.01 -5.61 52.93
C ALA A 170 -13.97 -5.10 54.38
#